data_AF-A0AA86V0U4-F1
#
_entry.id   AF-A0AA86V0U4-F1
#
_cell.length_a   1.000
_cell.length_b   1.000
_cell.length_c   1.000
_cell.angle_alpha   90.00
_cell.angle_beta   90.00
_cell.angle_gamma   90.00
#
_symmetry.space_group_name_H-M   'P 1'
#
loop_
_entity.id
_entity.type
_entity.pdbx_description
1 polymer ?
#
loop_
_entity_poly.entity_id
_entity_poly.type
_entity_poly.pdbx_seq_one_letter_code
_entity_poly.pdbx_strand_id
1 'polypeptide(L)' 'MTDYITGRSYSQVEIQEYIQSQNIAKYLIEGCIELAKEKPEKPLKWLGEWLVKNNKRKPLVQAPVEEIKE' A
#
# COMPACT_ATOMS: atom_id res chain seq x y z
N MET A 1 -0.42 -5.50 18.89
CA MET A 1 0.35 -6.14 17.79
C MET A 1 1.76 -5.60 17.85
N THR A 2 2.78 -6.45 17.81
CA THR A 2 4.19 -6.01 17.78
C THR A 2 4.66 -5.92 16.34
N ASP A 3 5.18 -4.76 15.94
CA ASP A 3 5.80 -4.57 14.64
C ASP A 3 7.13 -5.34 14.58
N TYR A 4 7.31 -6.13 13.52
CA TYR A 4 8.50 -6.95 13.30
C TYR A 4 9.70 -6.15 12.79
N ILE A 5 9.50 -4.90 12.34
CA ILE A 5 10.59 -4.03 11.87
C ILE A 5 11.21 -3.26 13.05
N THR A 6 10.38 -2.64 13.88
CA THR A 6 10.85 -1.77 14.98
C THR A 6 10.80 -2.41 16.36
N GLY A 7 10.14 -3.56 16.52
CA GLY A 7 9.91 -4.20 17.83
C GLY A 7 8.90 -3.44 18.71
N ARG A 8 8.28 -2.36 18.21
CA ARG A 8 7.31 -1.57 18.96
C ARG A 8 5.97 -2.31 19.05
N SER A 9 5.41 -2.33 20.25
CA SER A 9 4.05 -2.79 20.47
C SER A 9 3.07 -1.62 20.35
N TYR A 10 2.03 -1.81 19.54
CA TYR A 10 0.93 -0.86 19.39
C TYR A 10 -0.33 -1.38 20.07
N SER A 11 -1.03 -0.48 20.76
CA SER A 11 -2.36 -0.71 21.30
C SER A 11 -3.40 -0.85 20.18
N GLN A 12 -4.54 -1.46 20.50
CA GLN A 12 -5.63 -1.60 19.54
C GLN A 12 -6.15 -0.23 19.07
N VAL A 13 -6.18 0.76 19.97
CA VAL A 13 -6.65 2.13 19.67
C VAL A 13 -5.73 2.80 18.66
N GLU A 14 -4.41 2.78 18.88
CA GLU A 14 -3.42 3.35 17.96
C GLU A 14 -3.53 2.73 16.55
N ILE A 15 -3.75 1.40 16.48
CA ILE A 15 -3.90 0.71 15.20
C ILE A 15 -5.16 1.20 14.47
N GLN A 16 -6.29 1.31 15.18
CA GLN A 16 -7.54 1.78 14.59
C GLN A 16 -7.46 3.24 14.13
N GLU A 17 -6.89 4.12 14.95
CA GLU A 17 -6.66 5.52 14.61
C GLU A 17 -5.77 5.67 13.37
N TYR A 18 -4.73 4.85 13.24
CA TYR A 18 -3.91 4.82 12.03
C TYR A 18 -4.72 4.40 10.80
N ILE A 19 -5.44 3.27 10.87
CA ILE A 19 -6.26 2.79 9.74
C ILE A 19 -7.27 3.86 9.29
N GLN A 20 -7.90 4.54 10.24
CA GLN A 20 -8.86 5.61 9.99
C GLN A 20 -8.20 6.86 9.40
N SER A 21 -7.18 7.42 10.07
CA SER A 21 -6.51 8.66 9.65
C SER A 21 -5.85 8.55 8.28
N GLN A 22 -5.39 7.36 7.92
CA GLN A 22 -4.76 7.09 6.64
C GLN A 22 -5.76 6.74 5.53
N ASN A 23 -7.06 6.63 5.84
CA ASN A 23 -8.11 6.19 4.91
C ASN A 23 -7.80 4.86 4.21
N ILE A 24 -7.10 3.94 4.89
CA ILE A 24 -6.64 2.67 4.30
C ILE A 24 -7.82 1.83 3.81
N ALA A 25 -8.89 1.76 4.62
CA ALA A 25 -10.09 0.99 4.29
C ALA A 25 -10.74 1.43 2.98
N LYS A 26 -10.75 2.74 2.68
CA LYS A 26 -11.34 3.28 1.45
C LYS A 26 -10.63 2.72 0.21
N TYR A 27 -9.30 2.81 0.16
CA TYR A 27 -8.53 2.34 -0.99
C TYR A 27 -8.57 0.81 -1.14
N LEU A 28 -8.62 0.08 -0.02
CA LEU A 28 -8.81 -1.37 -0.05
C LEU A 28 -10.18 -1.73 -0.66
N ILE A 29 -11.25 -1.04 -0.26
CA ILE A 29 -12.59 -1.28 -0.80
C ILE A 29 -12.63 -0.95 -2.31
N GLU A 30 -12.09 0.19 -2.73
CA GLU A 30 -12.00 0.57 -4.15
C GLU A 30 -11.22 -0.48 -4.96
N GLY A 31 -10.07 -0.94 -4.46
CA GLY A 31 -9.28 -1.97 -5.12
C GLY A 31 -10.01 -3.31 -5.21
N CYS A 32 -10.73 -3.71 -4.17
CA CYS A 32 -11.56 -4.91 -4.19
C CYS A 32 -12.73 -4.81 -5.18
N ILE A 33 -13.34 -3.63 -5.32
CA ILE A 33 -14.39 -3.37 -6.31
C ILE A 33 -13.82 -3.55 -7.72
N GLU A 34 -12.66 -2.95 -8.01
CA GLU A 34 -12.02 -3.07 -9.32
C GLU A 34 -11.54 -4.51 -9.60
N LEU A 35 -11.02 -5.20 -8.59
CA LEU A 35 -10.63 -6.61 -8.70
C LEU A 35 -11.84 -7.49 -9.09
N ALA A 36 -13.01 -7.23 -8.50
CA ALA A 36 -14.23 -7.97 -8.79
C ALA A 36 -14.76 -7.71 -10.22
N LYS A 37 -14.46 -6.54 -10.80
CA LYS A 37 -14.79 -6.20 -12.19
C LYS A 37 -13.85 -6.91 -13.17
N GLU A 38 -12.55 -6.84 -12.92
CA GLU A 38 -11.50 -7.34 -13.84
C GLU A 38 -11.36 -8.86 -13.81
N LYS A 39 -11.58 -9.49 -12.65
CA LYS A 39 -11.46 -10.96 -12.45
C LYS A 39 -10.18 -11.57 -13.06
N PRO A 40 -9.00 -11.01 -12.74
CA PRO A 40 -7.75 -11.48 -13.31
C PRO A 40 -7.39 -12.88 -12.81
N GLU A 41 -6.59 -13.61 -13.59
CA GLU A 41 -6.10 -14.96 -13.24
C GLU A 41 -5.28 -14.97 -11.93
N LYS A 42 -4.60 -13.87 -11.62
CA LYS A 42 -3.80 -13.70 -10.38
C LYS A 42 -4.32 -12.53 -9.53
N PRO A 43 -5.41 -12.73 -8.75
CA PRO A 43 -6.10 -11.66 -8.02
C PRO A 43 -5.21 -10.85 -7.08
N LEU A 44 -4.38 -11.52 -6.28
CA LEU A 44 -3.54 -10.86 -5.29
C LEU A 44 -2.45 -10.01 -5.93
N LYS A 45 -1.81 -10.51 -7.00
CA LYS A 45 -0.79 -9.77 -7.74
C LYS A 45 -1.39 -8.51 -8.36
N TRP A 46 -2.52 -8.68 -9.06
CA TRP A 46 -3.21 -7.58 -9.71
C TRP A 46 -3.66 -6.52 -8.70
N LEU A 47 -4.23 -6.93 -7.56
CA LEU A 47 -4.66 -6.00 -6.52
C LEU A 47 -3.47 -5.25 -5.90
N GLY A 48 -2.34 -5.93 -5.68
CA GLY A 48 -1.11 -5.29 -5.21
C GLY A 48 -0.61 -4.22 -6.18
N GLU A 49 -0.54 -4.54 -7.47
CA GLU A 49 -0.17 -3.59 -8.52
C GLU A 49 -1.17 -2.42 -8.60
N TRP A 50 -2.46 -2.70 -8.49
CA TRP A 50 -3.52 -1.68 -8.47
C TRP A 50 -3.35 -0.72 -7.28
N LEU A 51 -3.11 -1.24 -6.07
CA LEU A 51 -2.91 -0.43 -4.87
C LEU A 51 -1.66 0.46 -5.00
N VAL A 52 -0.54 -0.09 -5.51
CA VAL A 52 0.68 0.69 -5.76
C VAL A 52 0.43 1.79 -6.79
N LYS A 53 -0.29 1.47 -7.88
CA LYS A 53 -0.60 2.43 -8.95
C LYS A 53 -1.53 3.55 -8.49
N ASN A 54 -2.49 3.25 -7.62
CA ASN A 54 -3.54 4.19 -7.19
C ASN A 54 -3.27 4.83 -5.82
N ASN A 55 -2.12 4.57 -5.20
CA ASN A 55 -1.70 5.24 -3.97
C ASN A 55 -1.48 6.74 -4.21
N LYS A 56 -2.20 7.62 -3.49
CA LYS A 56 -2.02 9.08 -3.58
C LYS A 56 -0.80 9.60 -2.82
N ARG A 57 -0.19 8.77 -1.98
CA ARG A 57 1.03 9.08 -1.22
C ARG A 57 2.23 8.33 -1.79
N LYS A 58 2.34 8.26 -3.12
CA LYS A 58 3.54 7.68 -3.74
C LYS A 58 4.76 8.44 -3.22
N PRO A 59 5.74 7.77 -2.61
CA PRO A 59 7.03 8.40 -2.42
C PRO A 59 7.57 8.77 -3.82
N LEU A 60 8.16 9.95 -3.93
CA LEU A 60 8.97 10.29 -5.10
C LEU A 60 10.19 9.36 -5.07
N VAL A 61 10.12 8.25 -5.81
CA VAL A 61 11.29 7.41 -6.04
C VAL A 61 12.19 8.20 -6.98
N GLN A 62 13.10 9.00 -6.44
CA GLN A 62 14.22 9.49 -7.21
C GLN A 62 14.99 8.24 -7.63
N ALA A 63 14.99 7.93 -8.93
CA ALA A 63 15.85 6.88 -9.44
C ALA A 63 17.30 7.21 -9.03
N PRO A 64 18.12 6.22 -8.64
CA PRO A 64 19.54 6.47 -8.54
C PRO A 64 19.97 7.00 -9.90
N VAL A 65 20.54 8.20 -9.93
CA VAL A 65 21.16 8.74 -11.13
C VAL A 65 22.31 7.79 -11.45
N GLU A 66 22.15 6.94 -12.46
CA GLU A 66 23.27 6.22 -13.03
C GLU A 66 24.20 7.29 -13.62
N GLU A 67 25.30 7.57 -12.92
CA GLU A 67 26.40 8.35 -13.48
C GLU A 67 26.87 7.63 -14.74
N ILE A 68 26.55 8.21 -15.90
CA ILE A 68 27.17 7.86 -17.17
C ILE A 68 28.66 8.18 -16.98
N LYS A 69 29.47 7.13 -16.79
CA LYS A 69 30.91 7.25 -16.84
C LYS A 69 31.31 7.44 -18.31
N GLU A 70 31.71 8.66 -18.64
CA GLU A 70 32.42 8.99 -19.89
C GLU A 70 33.81 8.33 -19.94
#